data_AF-A0A1J0EU51-F1
#
_entry.id   AF-A0A1J0EU51-F1
#
_cell.length_a   1.000
_cell.length_b   1.000
_cell.length_c   1.000
_cell.angle_alpha   90.00
_cell.angle_beta   90.00
_cell.angle_gamma   90.00
#
_symmetry.space_group_name_H-M   'P 1'
#
loop_
_entity.id
_entity.type
_entity.pdbx_description
1 polymer ?
#
loop_
_entity_poly.entity_id
_entity_poly.type
_entity_poly.pdbx_seq_one_letter_code
_entity_poly.pdbx_strand_id
1 'polypeptide(L)'
;MVRPIHKVIALTAFASLLPFTLGAAELTSEDVTGWAKSIAAEQGDYTGNPLESIPDQVKADPETNLTASPDRKVFQGRRTLIFVSRSMSDNELKSILLENADDTSVQLVVRGFPDGVNTAEAIAHLQKLVMETHSKAGLIIDPPAFKRHNITEVPVTILEESEVALLTAKGNSSAQYVADAYAQGQRGDLGVTGPMMDIAERDLVDVMQERAHQLDFEKLKKSAKDRFWANQKYFELDHAVESRTREIDPTVIVGQDILDPKGNVITAKGTRINPLDIRPFTQRLVVFDGRDKGQVKFAKQEFDDHSQTTRVTLILSALDTTDGWESFQQLQKELGAPLYLLTPEVLTAFEVEKVPSIVYSDRNKFIVQETMVERLTE
;
A
#
# COMPACT_ATOMS: atom_id res chain seq x y z
N MET A 1 29.87 3.45 24.85
CA MET A 1 28.49 2.92 24.84
C MET A 1 28.06 2.73 23.39
N VAL A 2 28.12 1.50 22.87
CA VAL A 2 27.74 1.17 21.49
C VAL A 2 26.23 0.85 21.49
N ARG A 3 25.45 1.55 20.65
CA ARG A 3 23.99 1.41 20.57
C ARG A 3 23.58 0.08 19.90
N PRO A 4 22.56 -0.65 20.41
CA PRO A 4 22.16 -1.96 19.90
C PRO A 4 21.13 -1.85 18.75
N ILE A 5 21.41 -1.05 17.72
CA ILE A 5 20.49 -0.83 16.58
C ILE A 5 20.73 -1.83 15.43
N HIS A 6 21.87 -2.53 15.42
CA HIS A 6 22.34 -3.31 14.27
C HIS A 6 21.66 -4.68 14.06
N LYS A 7 20.80 -5.17 14.97
CA LYS A 7 20.30 -6.57 14.93
C LYS A 7 18.80 -6.77 14.68
N VAL A 8 17.99 -5.71 14.68
CA VAL A 8 16.57 -5.81 14.29
C VAL A 8 16.43 -5.95 12.75
N ILE A 9 17.43 -5.49 12.00
CA ILE A 9 17.46 -5.45 10.53
C ILE A 9 17.51 -6.85 9.90
N ALA A 10 18.11 -7.84 10.58
CA ALA A 10 18.26 -9.20 10.03
C ALA A 10 16.92 -9.93 9.81
N LEU A 11 15.90 -9.64 10.63
CA LEU A 11 14.55 -10.23 10.46
C LEU A 11 13.77 -9.57 9.32
N THR A 12 13.94 -8.25 9.12
CA THR A 12 13.29 -7.49 8.03
C THR A 12 13.91 -7.78 6.67
N ALA A 13 15.24 -7.96 6.59
CA ALA A 13 15.93 -8.40 5.37
C ALA A 13 15.44 -9.78 4.89
N PHE A 14 15.12 -10.67 5.83
CA PHE A 14 14.55 -11.99 5.53
C PHE A 14 13.14 -11.90 4.95
N ALA A 15 12.33 -10.95 5.43
CA ALA A 15 10.95 -10.76 5.00
C ALA A 15 10.85 -10.09 3.61
N SER A 16 11.80 -9.22 3.25
CA SER A 16 11.83 -8.54 1.95
C SER A 16 12.30 -9.43 0.78
N LEU A 17 12.80 -10.64 1.06
CA LEU A 17 13.35 -11.57 0.06
C LEU A 17 12.49 -12.83 -0.16
N LEU A 18 11.27 -12.89 0.39
CA LEU A 18 10.34 -14.02 0.24
C LEU A 18 9.36 -13.80 -0.93
N PRO A 19 9.14 -14.80 -1.81
CA PRO A 19 8.01 -14.77 -2.74
C PRO A 19 6.73 -15.17 -2.01
N PHE A 20 5.72 -14.30 -2.01
CA PHE A 20 4.35 -14.72 -1.70
C PHE A 20 3.72 -15.28 -2.98
N THR A 21 3.39 -16.57 -3.00
CA THR A 21 2.40 -17.12 -3.92
C THR A 21 1.41 -17.99 -3.17
N LEU A 22 0.15 -17.54 -3.08
CA LEU A 22 -1.02 -18.42 -3.14
C LEU A 22 -2.30 -17.63 -3.48
N GLY A 23 -3.03 -18.10 -4.50
CA GLY A 23 -4.48 -17.97 -4.61
C GLY A 23 -5.00 -16.86 -5.53
N ALA A 24 -5.15 -17.19 -6.82
CA ALA A 24 -5.90 -16.38 -7.77
C ALA A 24 -7.36 -16.19 -7.35
N ALA A 25 -7.81 -14.93 -7.32
CA ALA A 25 -9.18 -14.55 -7.61
C ALA A 25 -9.14 -13.22 -8.38
N GLU A 26 -9.66 -13.32 -9.61
CA GLU A 26 -9.85 -12.37 -10.70
C GLU A 26 -9.79 -10.86 -10.41
N LEU A 27 -9.01 -10.21 -11.28
CA LEU A 27 -8.97 -8.80 -11.63
C LEU A 27 -10.37 -8.20 -11.88
N THR A 28 -10.61 -6.97 -11.39
CA THR A 28 -11.00 -5.81 -12.22
C THR A 28 -11.02 -4.51 -11.40
N SER A 29 -10.17 -3.53 -11.76
CA SER A 29 -10.51 -2.11 -11.97
C SER A 29 -9.23 -1.31 -12.30
N GLU A 30 -8.89 -1.26 -13.59
CA GLU A 30 -7.71 -0.53 -14.11
C GLU A 30 -7.75 0.99 -13.80
N ASP A 31 -8.93 1.54 -13.54
CA ASP A 31 -9.11 2.97 -13.25
C ASP A 31 -8.84 3.35 -11.78
N VAL A 32 -9.06 2.43 -10.85
CA VAL A 32 -8.94 2.67 -9.40
C VAL A 32 -7.51 2.49 -8.92
N THR A 33 -6.84 1.47 -9.46
CA THR A 33 -5.43 1.19 -9.20
C THR A 33 -4.49 2.24 -9.78
N GLY A 34 -4.87 2.93 -10.85
CA GLY A 34 -4.16 4.10 -11.38
C GLY A 34 -4.25 5.33 -10.46
N TRP A 35 -5.40 5.54 -9.82
CA TRP A 35 -5.63 6.69 -8.94
C TRP A 35 -5.01 6.54 -7.54
N ALA A 36 -5.05 5.35 -6.92
CA ALA A 36 -4.36 5.09 -5.65
C ALA A 36 -2.83 5.31 -5.77
N LYS A 37 -2.27 4.99 -6.95
CA LYS A 37 -0.86 5.27 -7.28
C LYS A 37 -0.55 6.77 -7.39
N SER A 38 -1.53 7.61 -7.73
CA SER A 38 -1.32 9.06 -7.89
C SER A 38 -1.28 9.82 -6.56
N ILE A 39 -2.03 9.36 -5.55
CA ILE A 39 -2.01 9.91 -4.19
C ILE A 39 -0.70 9.53 -3.47
N ALA A 40 -0.23 8.28 -3.66
CA ALA A 40 1.06 7.84 -3.11
C ALA A 40 2.26 8.60 -3.71
N ALA A 41 2.12 9.14 -4.93
CA ALA A 41 3.19 9.87 -5.60
C ALA A 41 3.41 11.30 -5.06
N GLU A 42 2.44 11.86 -4.34
CA GLU A 42 2.51 13.20 -3.71
C GLU A 42 3.16 13.17 -2.31
N GLN A 43 3.10 12.04 -1.61
CA GLN A 43 3.70 11.87 -0.28
C GLN A 43 4.87 10.89 -0.38
N GLY A 44 6.05 11.45 -0.68
CA GLY A 44 7.25 10.68 -0.97
C GLY A 44 7.63 9.67 0.10
N ASP A 45 7.50 8.39 -0.23
CA ASP A 45 8.41 7.32 0.19
C ASP A 45 8.36 6.18 -0.83
N TYR A 46 9.41 6.07 -1.66
CA TYR A 46 9.61 4.97 -2.61
C TYR A 46 11.02 4.42 -2.44
N THR A 47 11.22 3.60 -1.42
CA THR A 47 12.45 2.83 -1.19
C THR A 47 12.35 1.37 -1.66
N GLY A 48 11.28 0.99 -2.36
CA GLY A 48 11.02 -0.37 -2.84
C GLY A 48 11.23 -0.61 -4.34
N ASN A 49 11.65 -1.83 -4.69
CA ASN A 49 11.90 -2.34 -6.05
C ASN A 49 10.76 -1.99 -7.06
N PRO A 50 11.05 -1.36 -8.22
CA PRO A 50 10.04 -0.95 -9.21
C PRO A 50 9.28 -2.09 -9.89
N LEU A 51 9.70 -3.35 -9.71
CA LEU A 51 9.12 -4.52 -10.39
C LEU A 51 8.28 -5.44 -9.49
N GLU A 52 8.23 -5.22 -8.17
CA GLU A 52 7.41 -6.03 -7.24
C GLU A 52 6.70 -5.22 -6.13
N SER A 53 6.76 -3.89 -6.13
CA SER A 53 6.07 -3.07 -5.11
C SER A 53 4.61 -2.74 -5.48
N ILE A 54 3.73 -3.74 -5.38
CA ILE A 54 2.38 -3.49 -4.89
C ILE A 54 2.48 -3.62 -3.36
N PRO A 55 2.33 -2.54 -2.57
CA PRO A 55 2.12 -2.70 -1.15
C PRO A 55 0.70 -3.24 -0.96
N ASP A 56 0.58 -4.55 -0.75
CA ASP A 56 -0.45 -5.02 0.18
C ASP A 56 -0.09 -4.41 1.54
N GLN A 57 -1.07 -3.79 2.21
CA GLN A 57 -0.97 -3.15 3.53
C GLN A 57 -0.57 -1.65 3.52
N VAL A 58 -1.48 -0.78 3.04
CA VAL A 58 -1.71 0.48 3.76
C VAL A 58 -2.55 0.12 4.99
N LYS A 59 -1.95 0.16 6.19
CA LYS A 59 -2.73 0.11 7.43
C LYS A 59 -3.52 1.41 7.54
N ALA A 60 -4.85 1.31 7.48
CA ALA A 60 -5.73 2.41 7.85
C ALA A 60 -5.55 2.72 9.34
N ASP A 61 -5.38 4.00 9.65
CA ASP A 61 -5.47 4.54 11.01
C ASP A 61 -6.95 4.42 11.45
N PRO A 62 -7.28 3.74 12.55
CA PRO A 62 -8.67 3.37 12.88
C PRO A 62 -9.55 4.54 13.36
N GLU A 63 -9.07 5.79 13.34
CA GLU A 63 -9.80 6.95 13.88
C GLU A 63 -10.15 8.05 12.85
N THR A 64 -9.98 7.82 11.54
CA THR A 64 -10.39 8.79 10.50
C THR A 64 -11.44 8.22 9.55
N ASN A 65 -12.71 8.34 9.92
CA ASN A 65 -13.87 7.89 9.12
C ASN A 65 -14.21 8.87 7.99
N LEU A 66 -13.34 8.96 6.99
CA LEU A 66 -13.69 9.44 5.64
C LEU A 66 -13.13 8.45 4.63
N THR A 67 -14.00 7.55 4.15
CA THR A 67 -13.62 6.60 3.10
C THR A 67 -14.30 7.01 1.80
N ALA A 68 -13.48 7.36 0.81
CA ALA A 68 -13.86 7.22 -0.58
C ALA A 68 -13.48 5.78 -0.96
N SER A 69 -14.47 4.88 -1.08
CA SER A 69 -14.23 3.48 -1.46
C SER A 69 -14.51 3.28 -2.95
N PRO A 70 -13.49 3.31 -3.82
CA PRO A 70 -13.64 2.90 -5.20
C PRO A 70 -13.68 1.36 -5.40
N ASP A 71 -13.17 0.57 -4.44
CA ASP A 71 -13.39 -0.89 -4.38
C ASP A 71 -14.56 -1.20 -3.44
N ARG A 72 -15.77 -1.27 -4.00
CA ARG A 72 -16.99 -1.50 -3.22
C ARG A 72 -17.09 -2.97 -2.81
N LYS A 73 -16.61 -3.32 -1.61
CA LYS A 73 -17.16 -4.49 -0.91
C LYS A 73 -18.64 -4.21 -0.65
N VAL A 74 -19.53 -4.92 -1.34
CA VAL A 74 -20.99 -4.82 -1.11
C VAL A 74 -21.24 -4.96 0.38
N PHE A 75 -21.87 -3.94 0.98
CA PHE A 75 -22.21 -4.00 2.39
C PHE A 75 -23.22 -5.13 2.61
N GLN A 76 -22.81 -6.17 3.34
CA GLN A 76 -23.65 -7.31 3.67
C GLN A 76 -24.37 -6.99 4.99
N GLY A 77 -25.65 -6.61 4.91
CA GLY A 77 -26.49 -6.32 6.08
C GLY A 77 -27.37 -5.10 5.93
N ARG A 78 -28.05 -4.72 7.04
CA ARG A 78 -28.90 -3.53 7.14
C ARG A 78 -28.11 -2.32 7.60
N ARG A 79 -28.34 -1.18 6.96
CA ARG A 79 -27.78 0.12 7.35
C ARG A 79 -28.74 1.25 6.97
N THR A 80 -28.53 2.40 7.59
CA THR A 80 -29.27 3.62 7.29
C THR A 80 -28.36 4.62 6.60
N LEU A 81 -28.75 5.05 5.40
CA LEU A 81 -28.07 6.09 4.64
C LEU A 81 -28.83 7.39 4.77
N ILE A 82 -28.16 8.46 5.19
CA ILE A 82 -28.70 9.81 5.23
C ILE A 82 -28.01 10.62 4.14
N PHE A 83 -28.69 10.84 3.03
CA PHE A 83 -28.19 11.63 1.91
C PHE A 83 -28.28 13.11 2.27
N VAL A 84 -27.14 13.78 2.24
CA VAL A 84 -26.98 15.18 2.63
C VAL A 84 -26.13 15.93 1.61
N SER A 85 -26.13 17.26 1.70
CA SER A 85 -25.36 18.15 0.84
C SER A 85 -24.90 19.37 1.64
N ARG A 86 -23.86 20.05 1.16
CA ARG A 86 -23.41 21.36 1.64
C ARG A 86 -24.37 22.51 1.33
N SER A 87 -25.43 22.27 0.56
CA SER A 87 -26.57 23.20 0.53
C SER A 87 -27.29 23.27 1.88
N MET A 88 -27.17 22.21 2.70
CA MET A 88 -27.56 22.21 4.11
C MET A 88 -26.51 22.96 4.94
N SER A 89 -26.93 23.56 6.05
CA SER A 89 -26.03 24.27 6.94
C SER A 89 -25.11 23.32 7.73
N ASP A 90 -23.90 23.78 8.06
CA ASP A 90 -22.97 23.02 8.92
C ASP A 90 -23.61 22.63 10.27
N ASN A 91 -24.53 23.45 10.79
CA ASN A 91 -25.25 23.14 12.03
C ASN A 91 -26.19 21.94 11.86
N GLU A 92 -26.92 21.84 10.75
CA GLU A 92 -27.78 20.70 10.45
C GLU A 92 -26.96 19.42 10.27
N LEU A 93 -25.85 19.49 9.53
CA LEU A 93 -24.95 18.34 9.36
C LEU A 93 -24.38 17.86 10.70
N LYS A 94 -23.97 18.78 11.58
CA LYS A 94 -23.51 18.45 12.93
C LYS A 94 -24.62 17.85 13.78
N SER A 95 -25.83 18.39 13.73
CA SER A 95 -26.98 17.84 14.45
C SER A 95 -27.23 16.39 14.06
N ILE A 96 -27.23 16.07 12.76
CA ILE A 96 -27.40 14.68 12.27
C ILE A 96 -26.27 13.78 12.79
N LEU A 97 -25.02 14.24 12.73
CA LEU A 97 -23.87 13.47 13.25
C LEU A 97 -23.96 13.24 14.77
N LEU A 98 -24.41 14.23 15.53
CA LEU A 98 -24.58 14.15 16.99
C LEU A 98 -25.73 13.22 17.38
N GLU A 99 -26.85 13.28 16.66
CA GLU A 99 -28.00 12.40 16.88
C GLU A 99 -27.66 10.92 16.68
N ASN A 100 -26.67 10.64 15.81
CA ASN A 100 -26.24 9.29 15.47
C ASN A 100 -24.82 8.99 15.99
N ALA A 101 -24.33 9.74 16.98
CA ALA A 101 -22.93 9.70 17.40
C ALA A 101 -22.40 8.33 17.82
N ASP A 102 -23.27 7.44 18.31
CA ASP A 102 -22.88 6.10 18.74
C ASP A 102 -23.35 4.99 17.79
N ASP A 103 -24.03 5.33 16.69
CA ASP A 103 -24.61 4.36 15.76
C ASP A 103 -23.74 4.16 14.50
N THR A 104 -22.95 3.10 14.52
CA THR A 104 -22.10 2.70 13.38
C THR A 104 -22.88 2.16 12.17
N SER A 105 -24.19 1.89 12.32
CA SER A 105 -25.05 1.46 11.21
C SER A 105 -25.60 2.64 10.39
N VAL A 106 -25.42 3.87 10.88
CA VAL A 106 -25.84 5.10 10.21
C VAL A 106 -24.65 5.71 9.47
N GLN A 107 -24.88 6.07 8.21
CA GLN A 107 -23.88 6.72 7.37
C GLN A 107 -24.47 7.95 6.68
N LEU A 108 -23.78 9.08 6.82
CA LEU A 108 -24.07 10.29 6.05
C LEU A 108 -23.39 10.17 4.71
N VAL A 109 -24.15 10.39 3.63
CA VAL A 109 -23.70 10.21 2.26
C VAL A 109 -23.72 11.56 1.55
N VAL A 110 -22.55 11.99 1.08
CA VAL A 110 -22.42 13.16 0.19
C VAL A 110 -22.07 12.72 -1.22
N ARG A 111 -22.52 13.48 -2.22
CA ARG A 111 -22.33 13.13 -3.63
C ARG A 111 -20.90 13.37 -4.11
N GLY A 112 -20.20 14.33 -3.53
CA GLY A 112 -18.87 14.72 -3.97
C GLY A 112 -18.37 15.96 -3.25
N PHE A 113 -17.77 16.87 -4.01
CA PHE A 113 -17.27 18.15 -3.51
C PHE A 113 -17.95 19.31 -4.26
N PRO A 114 -18.15 20.48 -3.62
CA PRO A 114 -18.72 21.64 -4.30
C PRO A 114 -17.83 22.19 -5.39
N ASP A 115 -18.46 22.88 -6.33
CA ASP A 115 -17.78 23.61 -7.38
C ASP A 115 -16.86 24.70 -6.85
N GLY A 116 -15.67 24.82 -7.46
CA GLY A 116 -14.69 25.86 -7.13
C GLY A 116 -13.91 25.65 -5.82
N VAL A 117 -14.20 24.60 -5.06
CA VAL A 117 -13.48 24.26 -3.82
C VAL A 117 -12.37 23.25 -4.09
N ASN A 118 -11.20 23.45 -3.47
CA ASN A 118 -10.11 22.49 -3.56
C ASN A 118 -10.49 21.16 -2.89
N THR A 119 -10.14 20.02 -3.49
CA THR A 119 -10.46 18.68 -2.95
C THR A 119 -9.91 18.45 -1.53
N ALA A 120 -8.68 18.88 -1.24
CA ALA A 120 -8.09 18.76 0.09
C ALA A 120 -8.82 19.63 1.13
N GLU A 121 -9.21 20.84 0.74
CA GLU A 121 -9.98 21.75 1.59
C GLU A 121 -11.37 21.18 1.91
N ALA A 122 -12.04 20.58 0.93
CA ALA A 122 -13.34 19.97 1.12
C ALA A 122 -13.27 18.73 2.03
N ILE A 123 -12.24 17.88 1.89
CA ILE A 123 -11.99 16.76 2.80
C ILE A 123 -11.72 17.28 4.22
N ALA A 124 -10.86 18.30 4.38
CA ALA A 124 -10.54 18.86 5.69
C ALA A 124 -11.78 19.44 6.39
N HIS A 125 -12.68 20.08 5.64
CA HIS A 125 -13.96 20.56 6.18
C HIS A 125 -14.84 19.41 6.69
N LEU A 126 -14.99 18.33 5.91
CA LEU A 126 -15.76 17.15 6.33
C LEU A 126 -15.13 16.45 7.55
N GLN A 127 -13.80 16.31 7.59
CA GLN A 127 -13.07 15.77 8.75
C GLN A 127 -13.35 16.60 10.01
N LYS A 128 -13.33 17.93 9.88
CA LYS A 128 -13.63 18.84 10.98
C LYS A 128 -15.03 18.63 11.56
N LEU A 129 -16.06 18.40 10.73
CA LEU A 129 -17.42 18.12 11.20
C LEU A 129 -17.49 16.84 12.03
N VAL A 130 -16.84 15.77 11.57
CA VAL A 130 -16.79 14.49 12.30
C VAL A 130 -16.01 14.62 13.61
N MET A 131 -14.85 15.30 13.58
CA MET A 131 -14.02 15.52 14.76
C MET A 131 -14.73 16.36 15.84
N GLU A 132 -15.41 17.44 15.45
CA GLU A 132 -16.11 18.30 16.41
C GLU A 132 -17.29 17.59 17.09
N THR A 133 -17.95 16.67 16.38
CA THR A 133 -19.09 15.91 16.89
C THR A 133 -18.68 14.63 17.62
N HIS A 134 -17.42 14.18 17.48
CA HIS A 134 -16.92 12.90 17.99
C HIS A 134 -17.82 11.72 17.57
N SER A 135 -18.47 11.84 16.42
CA SER A 135 -19.46 10.88 15.94
C SER A 135 -18.77 9.63 15.37
N LYS A 136 -19.27 8.46 15.77
CA LYS A 136 -18.94 7.17 15.17
C LYS A 136 -19.76 6.89 13.91
N ALA A 137 -20.82 7.65 13.64
CA ALA A 137 -21.54 7.56 12.38
C ALA A 137 -20.57 7.86 11.23
N GLY A 138 -20.60 7.02 10.21
CA GLY A 138 -19.69 7.19 9.07
C GLY A 138 -20.09 8.39 8.24
N LEU A 139 -19.13 9.16 7.75
CA LEU A 139 -19.35 10.10 6.65
C LEU A 139 -18.64 9.56 5.40
N ILE A 140 -19.41 9.34 4.34
CA ILE A 140 -18.93 8.70 3.11
C ILE A 140 -19.25 9.54 1.88
N ILE A 141 -18.39 9.40 0.86
CA ILE A 141 -18.59 10.01 -0.46
C ILE A 141 -18.95 8.88 -1.43
N ASP A 142 -20.23 8.79 -1.83
CA ASP A 142 -20.75 7.70 -2.68
C ASP A 142 -21.72 8.24 -3.76
N PRO A 143 -21.20 8.90 -4.81
CA PRO A 143 -22.02 9.31 -5.97
C PRO A 143 -22.82 8.16 -6.61
N PRO A 144 -22.30 6.92 -6.74
CA PRO A 144 -23.09 5.78 -7.16
C PRO A 144 -24.35 5.53 -6.33
N ALA A 145 -24.34 5.79 -5.02
CA ALA A 145 -25.55 5.68 -4.20
C ALA A 145 -26.62 6.73 -4.52
N PHE A 146 -26.23 7.95 -4.87
CA PHE A 146 -27.17 8.97 -5.35
C PHE A 146 -27.84 8.51 -6.66
N LYS A 147 -27.08 7.92 -7.57
CA LYS A 147 -27.62 7.35 -8.82
C LYS A 147 -28.50 6.13 -8.57
N ARG A 148 -28.06 5.19 -7.72
CA ARG A 148 -28.79 3.95 -7.38
C ARG A 148 -30.17 4.24 -6.80
N HIS A 149 -30.25 5.20 -5.88
CA HIS A 149 -31.49 5.57 -5.19
C HIS A 149 -32.23 6.74 -5.86
N ASN A 150 -31.75 7.19 -7.03
CA ASN A 150 -32.31 8.31 -7.80
C ASN A 150 -32.52 9.58 -6.95
N ILE A 151 -31.50 9.97 -6.19
CA ILE A 151 -31.52 11.13 -5.29
C ILE A 151 -31.10 12.38 -6.06
N THR A 152 -32.06 13.28 -6.27
CA THR A 152 -31.85 14.57 -6.95
C THR A 152 -31.90 15.77 -6.01
N GLU A 153 -32.46 15.59 -4.81
CA GLU A 153 -32.61 16.60 -3.76
C GLU A 153 -32.39 15.93 -2.39
N VAL A 154 -32.04 16.71 -1.37
CA VAL A 154 -31.71 16.25 0.00
C VAL A 154 -32.42 17.10 1.06
N PRO A 155 -32.59 16.66 2.33
CA PRO A 155 -32.18 15.38 2.89
C PRO A 155 -33.10 14.22 2.50
N VAL A 156 -32.52 13.04 2.33
CA VAL A 156 -33.26 11.78 2.18
C VAL A 156 -32.66 10.73 3.10
N THR A 157 -33.49 10.08 3.90
CA THR A 157 -33.07 8.96 4.75
C THR A 157 -33.57 7.64 4.17
N ILE A 158 -32.67 6.69 3.98
CA ILE A 158 -32.97 5.37 3.42
C ILE A 158 -32.50 4.29 4.39
N LEU A 159 -33.41 3.41 4.79
CA LEU A 159 -33.05 2.13 5.40
C LEU A 159 -32.89 1.12 4.25
N GLU A 160 -31.70 0.56 4.09
CA GLU A 160 -31.40 -0.44 3.06
C GLU A 160 -30.86 -1.75 3.65
N GLU A 161 -31.08 -2.85 2.94
CA GLU A 161 -30.46 -4.15 3.19
C GLU A 161 -29.79 -4.62 1.90
N SER A 162 -28.47 -4.86 1.96
CA SER A 162 -27.70 -5.28 0.79
C SER A 162 -27.97 -4.40 -0.45
N GLU A 163 -27.97 -3.07 -0.24
CA GLU A 163 -28.20 -2.02 -1.24
C GLU A 163 -29.62 -1.90 -1.80
N VAL A 164 -30.56 -2.70 -1.30
CA VAL A 164 -31.97 -2.59 -1.66
C VAL A 164 -32.68 -1.71 -0.63
N ALA A 165 -33.31 -0.62 -1.09
CA ALA A 165 -34.09 0.25 -0.23
C ALA A 165 -35.29 -0.50 0.34
N LEU A 166 -35.35 -0.60 1.68
CA LEU A 166 -36.50 -1.12 2.41
C LEU A 166 -37.49 -0.01 2.75
N LEU A 167 -36.97 1.17 3.09
CA LEU A 167 -37.74 2.39 3.34
C LEU A 167 -37.00 3.62 2.83
N THR A 168 -37.76 4.61 2.39
CA THR A 168 -37.24 5.91 1.96
C THR A 168 -38.10 7.01 2.57
N ALA A 169 -37.48 8.00 3.21
CA ALA A 169 -38.13 9.19 3.72
C ALA A 169 -37.46 10.44 3.11
N LYS A 170 -38.21 11.23 2.37
CA LYS A 170 -37.74 12.46 1.73
C LYS A 170 -38.01 13.66 2.64
N GLY A 171 -37.11 14.62 2.67
CA GLY A 171 -37.19 15.80 3.53
C GLY A 171 -36.98 15.44 4.99
N ASN A 172 -36.24 14.36 5.24
CA ASN A 172 -36.04 13.76 6.55
C ASN A 172 -34.60 13.30 6.70
N SER A 173 -33.96 13.65 7.81
CA SER A 173 -32.60 13.23 8.17
C SER A 173 -32.53 12.34 9.42
N SER A 174 -33.67 11.82 9.89
CA SER A 174 -33.76 11.03 11.12
C SER A 174 -33.69 9.53 10.82
N ALA A 175 -32.59 8.90 11.26
CA ALA A 175 -32.45 7.45 11.20
C ALA A 175 -33.50 6.73 12.05
N GLN A 176 -33.83 7.29 13.22
CA GLN A 176 -34.85 6.73 14.12
C GLN A 176 -36.23 6.66 13.45
N TYR A 177 -36.61 7.70 12.70
CA TYR A 177 -37.89 7.74 12.01
C TYR A 177 -38.09 6.57 11.04
N VAL A 178 -37.10 6.27 10.20
CA VAL A 178 -37.18 5.12 9.27
C VAL A 178 -37.07 3.78 10.00
N ALA A 179 -36.30 3.70 11.09
CA ALA A 179 -36.21 2.50 11.91
C ALA A 179 -37.54 2.15 12.59
N ASP A 180 -38.23 3.15 13.15
CA ASP A 180 -39.53 2.99 13.79
C ASP A 180 -40.61 2.59 12.78
N ALA A 181 -40.64 3.24 11.62
CA ALA A 181 -41.56 2.88 10.53
C ALA A 181 -41.34 1.43 10.07
N TYR A 182 -40.07 0.99 9.97
CA TYR A 182 -39.75 -0.40 9.62
C TYR A 182 -40.24 -1.40 10.67
N ALA A 183 -40.03 -1.09 11.95
CA ALA A 183 -40.46 -1.90 13.08
C ALA A 183 -41.99 -2.01 13.15
N GLN A 184 -42.71 -0.98 12.71
CA GLN A 184 -44.17 -0.97 12.57
C GLN A 184 -44.68 -1.70 11.32
N GLY A 185 -43.79 -2.31 10.53
CA GLY A 185 -44.15 -3.10 9.36
C GLY A 185 -44.30 -2.30 8.06
N GLN A 186 -43.97 -1.01 8.05
CA GLN A 186 -44.01 -0.20 6.83
C GLN A 186 -42.85 -0.53 5.90
N ARG A 187 -43.07 -0.40 4.58
CA ARG A 187 -42.08 -0.66 3.53
C ARG A 187 -42.29 0.33 2.38
N GLY A 188 -41.24 0.63 1.62
CA GLY A 188 -41.28 1.52 0.46
C GLY A 188 -41.14 3.00 0.79
N ASP A 189 -41.70 3.86 -0.06
CA ASP A 189 -41.58 5.33 0.06
C ASP A 189 -42.58 5.87 1.11
N LEU A 190 -42.06 6.52 2.15
CA LEU A 190 -42.84 7.18 3.21
C LEU A 190 -43.32 8.58 2.80
N GLY A 191 -42.96 9.03 1.61
CA GLY A 191 -43.28 10.34 1.08
C GLY A 191 -42.32 11.43 1.56
N VAL A 192 -42.77 12.68 1.36
CA VAL A 192 -42.01 13.89 1.73
C VAL A 192 -42.54 14.41 3.06
N THR A 193 -41.68 14.40 4.08
CA THR A 193 -42.04 14.80 5.45
C THR A 193 -41.44 16.14 5.89
N GLY A 194 -40.70 16.81 5.00
CA GLY A 194 -40.03 18.08 5.30
C GLY A 194 -39.48 18.76 4.05
N PRO A 195 -38.73 19.87 4.21
CA PRO A 195 -38.18 20.62 3.08
C PRO A 195 -37.09 19.82 2.36
N MET A 196 -36.99 20.06 1.06
CA MET A 196 -35.96 19.51 0.17
C MET A 196 -35.09 20.65 -0.34
N MET A 197 -33.81 20.35 -0.60
CA MET A 197 -32.78 21.26 -1.05
C MET A 197 -32.03 20.64 -2.23
N ASP A 198 -31.59 21.49 -3.16
CA ASP A 198 -30.74 21.08 -4.27
C ASP A 198 -29.38 20.58 -3.76
N ILE A 199 -28.76 19.67 -4.51
CA ILE A 199 -27.42 19.16 -4.20
C ILE A 199 -26.36 20.15 -4.70
N ALA A 200 -25.53 20.67 -3.80
CA ALA A 200 -24.47 21.62 -4.12
C ALA A 200 -23.19 20.97 -4.69
N GLU A 201 -22.99 19.68 -4.45
CA GLU A 201 -21.82 18.95 -4.92
C GLU A 201 -21.93 18.54 -6.39
N ARG A 202 -20.81 18.62 -7.10
CA ARG A 202 -20.67 17.90 -8.37
C ARG A 202 -20.53 16.40 -8.13
N ASP A 203 -20.93 15.64 -9.13
CA ASP A 203 -20.68 14.21 -9.16
C ASP A 203 -19.17 13.94 -9.18
N LEU A 204 -18.66 13.28 -8.15
CA LEU A 204 -17.22 13.00 -8.06
C LEU A 204 -16.75 12.12 -9.22
N VAL A 205 -17.60 11.22 -9.74
CA VAL A 205 -17.24 10.39 -10.90
C VAL A 205 -16.99 11.26 -12.13
N ASP A 206 -17.84 12.25 -12.38
CA ASP A 206 -17.70 13.14 -13.53
C ASP A 206 -16.46 14.04 -13.38
N VAL A 207 -16.20 14.55 -12.17
CA VAL A 207 -14.98 15.32 -11.85
C VAL A 207 -13.72 14.47 -12.05
N MET A 208 -13.76 13.20 -11.63
CA MET A 208 -12.65 12.26 -11.80
C MET A 208 -12.38 11.98 -13.28
N GLN A 209 -13.42 11.73 -14.07
CA GLN A 209 -13.30 11.52 -15.52
C GLN A 209 -12.69 12.73 -16.21
N GLU A 210 -13.17 13.93 -15.90
CA GLU A 210 -12.63 15.18 -16.47
C GLU A 210 -11.14 15.34 -16.17
N ARG A 211 -10.72 15.09 -14.92
CA ARG A 211 -9.30 15.15 -14.53
C ARG A 211 -8.47 14.06 -15.20
N ALA A 212 -8.99 12.84 -15.32
CA ALA A 212 -8.32 11.73 -16.00
C ALA A 212 -8.03 12.04 -17.47
N HIS A 213 -8.97 12.69 -18.17
CA HIS A 213 -8.78 13.10 -19.57
C HIS A 213 -7.71 14.19 -19.74
N GLN A 214 -7.43 14.97 -18.70
CA GLN A 214 -6.42 16.04 -18.73
C GLN A 214 -5.02 15.55 -18.32
N LEU A 215 -4.90 14.33 -17.79
CA LEU A 215 -3.64 13.77 -17.31
C LEU A 215 -2.89 13.05 -18.44
N ASP A 216 -1.66 13.48 -18.70
CA ASP A 216 -0.72 12.77 -19.57
C ASP A 216 -0.01 11.67 -18.76
N PHE A 217 -0.61 10.48 -18.75
CA PHE A 217 -0.09 9.31 -18.04
C PHE A 217 1.33 8.91 -18.48
N GLU A 218 1.65 9.04 -19.77
CA GLU A 218 2.97 8.69 -20.29
C GLU A 218 4.03 9.66 -19.79
N LYS A 219 3.73 10.96 -19.75
CA LYS A 219 4.63 11.97 -19.19
C LYS A 219 4.84 11.79 -17.69
N LEU A 220 3.80 11.41 -16.93
CA LEU A 220 3.92 11.12 -15.50
C LEU A 220 4.80 9.90 -15.26
N LYS A 221 4.56 8.81 -16.00
CA LYS A 221 5.36 7.58 -15.93
C LYS A 221 6.82 7.84 -16.26
N LYS A 222 7.09 8.62 -17.31
CA LYS A 222 8.46 9.01 -17.68
C LYS A 222 9.12 9.83 -16.56
N SER A 223 8.46 10.88 -16.09
CA SER A 223 8.98 11.73 -15.01
C SER A 223 9.28 10.94 -13.72
N ALA A 224 8.45 9.95 -13.40
CA ALA A 224 8.65 9.08 -12.23
C ALA A 224 9.89 8.19 -12.41
N LYS A 225 10.07 7.59 -13.58
CA LYS A 225 11.28 6.81 -13.91
C LYS A 225 12.53 7.68 -13.83
N ASP A 226 12.52 8.83 -14.50
CA ASP A 226 13.66 9.75 -14.55
C ASP A 226 14.07 10.18 -13.13
N ARG A 227 13.08 10.49 -12.27
CA ARG A 227 13.33 10.85 -10.87
C ARG A 227 13.90 9.70 -10.04
N PHE A 228 13.39 8.48 -10.22
CA PHE A 228 13.90 7.30 -9.51
C PHE A 228 15.39 7.10 -9.82
N TRP A 229 15.74 7.02 -11.11
CA TRP A 229 17.12 6.78 -11.53
C TRP A 229 18.06 7.94 -11.20
N ALA A 230 17.58 9.19 -11.26
CA ALA A 230 18.37 10.36 -10.85
C ALA A 230 18.71 10.39 -9.35
N ASN A 231 17.87 9.77 -8.50
CA ASN A 231 18.06 9.75 -7.05
C ASN A 231 18.50 8.38 -6.52
N GLN A 232 18.72 7.40 -7.40
CA GLN A 232 19.09 6.05 -7.00
C GLN A 232 20.47 6.09 -6.34
N LYS A 233 20.53 5.58 -5.10
CA LYS A 233 21.78 5.40 -4.37
C LYS A 233 22.35 4.04 -4.70
N TYR A 234 23.59 4.05 -5.16
CA TYR A 234 24.39 2.84 -5.37
C TYR A 234 25.33 2.64 -4.18
N PHE A 235 25.67 1.37 -3.93
CA PHE A 235 26.61 0.99 -2.90
C PHE A 235 27.93 0.61 -3.57
N GLU A 236 28.87 1.54 -3.55
CA GLU A 236 30.22 1.33 -4.05
C GLU A 236 30.95 0.37 -3.10
N LEU A 237 31.01 -0.91 -3.48
CA LEU A 237 31.70 -1.96 -2.75
C LEU A 237 33.08 -2.23 -3.36
N ASP A 238 34.06 -2.52 -2.52
CA ASP A 238 35.39 -2.88 -2.97
C ASP A 238 35.36 -4.18 -3.78
N HIS A 239 36.24 -4.28 -4.79
CA HIS A 239 36.35 -5.53 -5.54
C HIS A 239 37.14 -6.56 -4.71
N ALA A 240 36.73 -7.82 -4.78
CA ALA A 240 37.46 -8.92 -4.17
C ALA A 240 38.83 -9.11 -4.88
N VAL A 241 39.90 -8.78 -4.17
CA VAL A 241 41.29 -8.98 -4.64
C VAL A 241 41.82 -10.40 -4.39
N GLU A 242 41.19 -11.12 -3.47
CA GLU A 242 41.48 -12.51 -3.14
C GLU A 242 40.14 -13.19 -2.81
N SER A 243 39.98 -14.44 -3.25
CA SER A 243 38.79 -15.21 -2.95
C SER A 243 38.77 -15.64 -1.48
N ARG A 244 37.66 -15.39 -0.78
CA ARG A 244 37.47 -15.82 0.61
C ARG A 244 36.03 -16.28 0.86
N THR A 245 35.87 -17.18 1.82
CA THR A 245 34.57 -17.65 2.29
C THR A 245 34.42 -17.31 3.77
N ARG A 246 33.28 -16.75 4.16
CA ARG A 246 32.92 -16.43 5.54
C ARG A 246 31.63 -17.13 5.92
N GLU A 247 31.52 -17.50 7.18
CA GLU A 247 30.29 -18.00 7.78
C GLU A 247 29.69 -16.92 8.68
N ILE A 248 28.40 -16.67 8.55
CA ILE A 248 27.65 -15.71 9.37
C ILE A 248 26.59 -16.47 10.16
N ASP A 249 26.58 -16.28 11.47
CA ASP A 249 25.53 -16.78 12.36
C ASP A 249 24.40 -15.74 12.45
N PRO A 250 23.22 -15.99 11.85
CA PRO A 250 22.11 -15.04 11.86
C PRO A 250 21.34 -15.07 13.19
N THR A 251 21.84 -15.73 14.24
CA THR A 251 21.20 -15.75 15.55
C THR A 251 21.07 -14.35 16.14
N VAL A 252 19.82 -13.92 16.33
CA VAL A 252 19.47 -12.66 16.99
C VAL A 252 19.04 -12.91 18.42
N ILE A 253 19.22 -11.89 19.27
CA ILE A 253 18.70 -11.87 20.64
C ILE A 253 17.52 -10.91 20.66
N VAL A 254 16.37 -11.40 21.09
CA VAL A 254 15.13 -10.63 21.19
C VAL A 254 15.31 -9.50 22.22
N GLY A 255 15.22 -8.24 21.78
CA GLY A 255 15.51 -7.07 22.61
C GLY A 255 14.42 -6.70 23.62
N GLN A 256 13.19 -7.14 23.37
CA GLN A 256 11.99 -6.88 24.19
C GLN A 256 10.99 -8.03 24.02
N ASP A 257 10.10 -8.22 24.99
CA ASP A 257 9.05 -9.23 24.89
C ASP A 257 8.20 -9.00 23.62
N ILE A 258 8.02 -10.06 22.83
CA ILE A 258 7.11 -10.09 21.68
C ILE A 258 5.76 -10.57 22.20
N LEU A 259 4.74 -9.73 22.05
CA LEU A 259 3.39 -9.99 22.57
C LEU A 259 2.44 -10.39 21.43
N ASP A 260 1.45 -11.22 21.74
CA ASP A 260 0.30 -11.45 20.87
C ASP A 260 -0.68 -10.25 20.93
N PRO A 261 -1.69 -10.19 20.04
CA PRO A 261 -2.70 -9.11 20.08
C PRO A 261 -3.53 -9.05 21.37
N LYS A 262 -3.46 -10.08 22.22
CA LYS A 262 -4.14 -10.16 23.53
C LYS A 262 -3.22 -9.78 24.69
N GLY A 263 -1.96 -9.41 24.42
CA GLY A 263 -0.96 -9.02 25.41
C GLY A 263 -0.17 -10.17 26.04
N ASN A 264 -0.31 -11.41 25.57
CA ASN A 264 0.46 -12.55 26.07
C ASN A 264 1.85 -12.58 25.44
N VAL A 265 2.88 -12.92 26.21
CA VAL A 265 4.25 -13.05 25.71
C VAL A 265 4.39 -14.28 24.81
N ILE A 266 4.59 -14.07 23.50
CA ILE A 266 4.92 -15.10 22.50
C ILE A 266 6.41 -15.45 22.59
N THR A 267 7.27 -14.46 22.80
CA THR A 267 8.72 -14.66 22.89
C THR A 267 9.31 -13.68 23.88
N ALA A 268 9.95 -14.20 24.92
CA ALA A 268 10.54 -13.36 25.96
C ALA A 268 11.78 -12.61 25.44
N LYS A 269 12.01 -11.42 25.98
CA LYS A 269 13.27 -10.70 25.89
C LYS A 269 14.43 -11.60 26.29
N GLY A 270 15.52 -11.52 25.55
CA GLY A 270 16.73 -12.32 25.75
C GLY A 270 16.69 -13.68 25.03
N THR A 271 15.55 -14.08 24.44
CA THR A 271 15.48 -15.32 23.65
C THR A 271 16.42 -15.22 22.46
N ARG A 272 17.24 -16.26 22.25
CA ARG A 272 18.09 -16.42 21.06
C ARG A 272 17.30 -17.13 19.98
N ILE A 273 17.18 -16.51 18.80
CA ILE A 273 16.46 -17.07 17.67
C ILE A 273 17.37 -17.04 16.45
N ASN A 274 17.54 -18.19 15.82
CA ASN A 274 18.11 -18.28 14.49
C ASN A 274 16.97 -18.34 13.45
N PRO A 275 16.85 -17.37 12.54
CA PRO A 275 15.80 -17.38 11.52
C PRO A 275 15.82 -18.63 10.63
N LEU A 276 16.99 -19.22 10.39
CA LEU A 276 17.15 -20.42 9.55
C LEU A 276 16.54 -21.68 10.19
N ASP A 277 16.40 -21.72 11.51
CA ASP A 277 15.72 -22.82 12.22
C ASP A 277 14.19 -22.76 12.04
N ILE A 278 13.65 -21.57 11.70
CA ILE A 278 12.21 -21.34 11.51
C ILE A 278 11.84 -21.44 10.03
N ARG A 279 12.64 -20.81 9.16
CA ARG A 279 12.42 -20.77 7.71
C ARG A 279 13.77 -21.00 7.02
N PRO A 280 13.93 -22.10 6.26
CA PRO A 280 15.15 -22.33 5.52
C PRO A 280 15.32 -21.28 4.41
N PHE A 281 16.56 -20.86 4.18
CA PHE A 281 16.89 -19.94 3.09
C PHE A 281 17.20 -20.73 1.81
N THR A 282 16.24 -20.78 0.91
CA THR A 282 16.25 -21.67 -0.27
C THR A 282 16.65 -20.96 -1.55
N GLN A 283 17.50 -19.95 -1.45
CA GLN A 283 17.97 -19.17 -2.60
C GLN A 283 19.47 -18.89 -2.51
N ARG A 284 20.05 -18.51 -3.64
CA ARG A 284 21.43 -18.06 -3.82
C ARG A 284 21.39 -16.62 -4.29
N LEU A 285 21.95 -15.70 -3.50
CA LEU A 285 22.10 -14.30 -3.91
C LEU A 285 23.45 -14.14 -4.59
N VAL A 286 23.49 -13.39 -5.68
CA VAL A 286 24.72 -13.01 -6.36
C VAL A 286 24.75 -11.49 -6.41
N VAL A 287 25.66 -10.90 -5.63
CA VAL A 287 25.86 -9.44 -5.55
C VAL A 287 27.06 -9.07 -6.39
N PHE A 288 26.90 -8.15 -7.34
CA PHE A 288 27.97 -7.77 -8.27
C PHE A 288 27.86 -6.32 -8.73
N ASP A 289 28.99 -5.76 -9.18
CA ASP A 289 29.03 -4.46 -9.85
C ASP A 289 28.62 -4.60 -11.32
N GLY A 290 27.50 -3.99 -11.71
CA GLY A 290 26.98 -4.04 -13.07
C GLY A 290 27.81 -3.27 -14.10
N ARG A 291 28.79 -2.48 -13.67
CA ARG A 291 29.72 -1.75 -14.54
C ARG A 291 30.94 -2.60 -14.91
N ASP A 292 31.24 -3.66 -14.16
CA ASP A 292 32.38 -4.54 -14.38
C ASP A 292 31.94 -5.77 -15.21
N LYS A 293 32.34 -5.80 -16.49
CA LYS A 293 32.00 -6.91 -17.41
C LYS A 293 32.47 -8.27 -16.92
N GLY A 294 33.58 -8.34 -16.18
CA GLY A 294 34.05 -9.58 -15.57
C GLY A 294 33.05 -10.11 -14.54
N GLN A 295 32.52 -9.21 -13.70
CA GLN A 295 31.52 -9.56 -12.70
C GLN A 295 30.15 -9.86 -13.30
N VAL A 296 29.73 -9.15 -14.35
CA VAL A 296 28.50 -9.46 -15.10
C VAL A 296 28.56 -10.88 -15.67
N LYS A 297 29.69 -11.26 -16.28
CA LYS A 297 29.90 -12.62 -16.79
C LYS A 297 29.87 -13.65 -15.66
N PHE A 298 30.52 -13.37 -14.54
CA PHE A 298 30.47 -14.22 -13.34
C PHE A 298 29.04 -14.41 -12.84
N ALA A 299 28.27 -13.34 -12.70
CA ALA A 299 26.88 -13.39 -12.26
C ALA A 299 25.99 -14.20 -13.23
N LYS A 300 26.23 -14.06 -14.54
CA LYS A 300 25.55 -14.88 -15.54
C LYS A 300 25.89 -16.36 -15.39
N GLN A 301 27.16 -16.71 -15.21
CA GLN A 301 27.60 -18.09 -15.02
C GLN A 301 26.97 -18.70 -13.77
N GLU A 302 26.99 -17.99 -12.65
CA GLU A 302 26.33 -18.43 -11.40
C GLU A 302 24.82 -18.64 -11.57
N PHE A 303 24.16 -17.79 -12.36
CA PHE A 303 22.75 -17.98 -12.71
C PHE A 303 22.54 -19.23 -13.57
N ASP A 304 23.29 -19.38 -14.66
CA ASP A 304 23.15 -20.51 -15.59
C ASP A 304 23.43 -21.86 -14.89
N ASP A 305 24.45 -21.91 -14.03
CA ASP A 305 24.90 -23.14 -13.35
C ASP A 305 23.94 -23.59 -12.24
N HIS A 306 23.25 -22.66 -11.57
CA HIS A 306 22.47 -22.97 -10.36
C HIS A 306 20.96 -22.77 -10.47
N SER A 307 20.46 -21.95 -11.42
CA SER A 307 19.04 -21.58 -11.52
C SER A 307 18.07 -22.76 -11.72
N GLN A 308 18.56 -23.90 -12.23
CA GLN A 308 17.76 -25.12 -12.39
C GLN A 308 17.52 -25.87 -11.07
N THR A 309 18.32 -25.61 -10.04
CA THR A 309 18.31 -26.36 -8.77
C THR A 309 17.90 -25.51 -7.58
N THR A 310 18.18 -24.21 -7.62
CA THR A 310 17.84 -23.25 -6.58
C THR A 310 17.50 -21.91 -7.20
N ARG A 311 16.72 -21.09 -6.50
CA ARG A 311 16.45 -19.74 -6.95
C ARG A 311 17.74 -18.91 -6.89
N VAL A 312 18.18 -18.37 -8.02
CA VAL A 312 19.32 -17.44 -8.07
C VAL A 312 18.78 -16.01 -8.23
N THR A 313 19.14 -15.14 -7.30
CA THR A 313 18.74 -13.73 -7.27
C THR A 313 19.94 -12.86 -7.58
N LEU A 314 19.90 -12.13 -8.69
CA LEU A 314 20.98 -11.26 -9.15
C LEU A 314 20.79 -9.84 -8.59
N ILE A 315 21.80 -9.29 -7.91
CA ILE A 315 21.72 -8.03 -7.18
C ILE A 315 22.87 -7.10 -7.60
N LEU A 316 22.54 -5.91 -8.09
CA LEU A 316 23.49 -4.88 -8.51
C LEU A 316 23.92 -4.01 -7.34
N SER A 317 25.22 -3.91 -7.10
CA SER A 317 25.79 -2.90 -6.19
C SER A 317 25.86 -1.52 -6.84
N ALA A 318 26.21 -1.48 -8.13
CA ALA A 318 26.34 -0.28 -8.94
C ALA A 318 25.95 -0.51 -10.41
N LEU A 319 25.59 0.57 -11.10
CA LEU A 319 25.22 0.61 -12.51
C LEU A 319 25.69 1.94 -13.12
N ASP A 320 25.88 2.00 -14.44
CA ASP A 320 26.09 3.28 -15.13
C ASP A 320 24.86 4.18 -14.95
N THR A 321 25.10 5.44 -14.59
CA THR A 321 24.08 6.42 -14.22
C THR A 321 23.71 7.38 -15.35
N THR A 322 24.40 7.30 -16.51
CA THR A 322 24.08 8.17 -17.66
C THR A 322 22.68 7.93 -18.21
N ASP A 323 22.24 6.66 -18.28
CA ASP A 323 20.83 6.28 -18.39
C ASP A 323 20.60 5.00 -17.55
N GLY A 324 20.24 5.18 -16.29
CA GLY A 324 20.06 4.08 -15.35
C GLY A 324 18.97 3.09 -15.78
N TRP A 325 17.90 3.56 -16.43
CA TRP A 325 16.82 2.68 -16.89
C TRP A 325 17.26 1.83 -18.08
N GLU A 326 17.82 2.46 -19.12
CA GLU A 326 18.27 1.74 -20.31
C GLU A 326 19.40 0.76 -19.98
N SER A 327 20.37 1.19 -19.16
CA SER A 327 21.47 0.34 -18.69
C SER A 327 20.96 -0.87 -17.90
N PHE A 328 19.97 -0.67 -17.03
CA PHE A 328 19.36 -1.75 -16.27
C PHE A 328 18.63 -2.75 -17.17
N GLN A 329 17.84 -2.25 -18.14
CA GLN A 329 17.12 -3.11 -19.08
C GLN A 329 18.07 -3.91 -19.98
N GLN A 330 19.15 -3.27 -20.45
CA GLN A 330 20.16 -3.92 -21.27
C GLN A 330 20.84 -5.05 -20.48
N LEU A 331 21.25 -4.78 -19.25
CA LEU A 331 21.92 -5.75 -18.40
C LEU A 331 21.00 -6.91 -18.01
N GLN A 332 19.73 -6.62 -17.68
CA GLN A 332 18.72 -7.66 -17.41
C GLN A 332 18.52 -8.57 -18.63
N LYS A 333 18.49 -8.00 -19.83
CA LYS A 333 18.37 -8.75 -21.09
C LYS A 333 19.61 -9.60 -21.39
N GLU A 334 20.81 -9.06 -21.13
CA GLU A 334 22.07 -9.78 -21.29
C GLU A 334 22.18 -10.99 -20.35
N LEU A 335 21.79 -10.80 -19.09
CA LEU A 335 21.78 -11.85 -18.07
C LEU A 335 20.68 -12.89 -18.34
N GLY A 336 19.58 -12.48 -18.97
CA GLY A 336 18.41 -13.35 -19.19
C GLY A 336 17.65 -13.68 -17.91
N ALA A 337 17.79 -12.86 -16.88
CA ALA A 337 17.28 -13.09 -15.52
C ALA A 337 16.77 -11.79 -14.89
N PRO A 338 15.79 -11.85 -13.96
CA PRO A 338 15.40 -10.69 -13.17
C PRO A 338 16.57 -10.10 -12.39
N LEU A 339 16.63 -8.77 -12.34
CA LEU A 339 17.72 -8.03 -11.71
C LEU A 339 17.18 -7.18 -10.56
N TYR A 340 17.93 -7.08 -9.48
CA TYR A 340 17.56 -6.35 -8.28
C TYR A 340 18.65 -5.33 -7.93
N LEU A 341 18.29 -4.25 -7.25
CA LEU A 341 19.25 -3.29 -6.73
C LEU A 341 19.63 -3.65 -5.30
N LEU A 342 20.90 -3.49 -4.96
CA LEU A 342 21.40 -3.74 -3.61
C LEU A 342 20.77 -2.76 -2.62
N THR A 343 20.38 -3.29 -1.46
CA THR A 343 19.79 -2.49 -0.38
C THR A 343 20.66 -2.56 0.89
N PRO A 344 20.56 -1.57 1.81
CA PRO A 344 21.27 -1.61 3.09
C PRO A 344 20.99 -2.88 3.91
N GLU A 345 19.79 -3.43 3.81
CA GLU A 345 19.36 -4.60 4.57
C GLU A 345 20.12 -5.85 4.11
N VAL A 346 20.30 -6.04 2.81
CA VAL A 346 21.10 -7.14 2.25
C VAL A 346 22.56 -7.00 2.69
N LEU A 347 23.13 -5.79 2.58
CA LEU A 347 24.49 -5.50 3.05
C LEU A 347 24.67 -5.82 4.53
N THR A 348 23.73 -5.39 5.37
CA THR A 348 23.83 -5.54 6.82
C THR A 348 23.60 -6.98 7.26
N ALA A 349 22.60 -7.66 6.69
CA ALA A 349 22.22 -9.01 7.11
C ALA A 349 23.25 -10.07 6.71
N PHE A 350 23.84 -9.91 5.53
CA PHE A 350 24.85 -10.83 5.00
C PHE A 350 26.27 -10.28 5.10
N GLU A 351 26.45 -9.15 5.78
CA GLU A 351 27.74 -8.50 5.99
C GLU A 351 28.62 -8.47 4.73
N VAL A 352 28.03 -8.19 3.56
CA VAL A 352 28.76 -8.23 2.27
C VAL A 352 29.74 -7.07 2.23
N GLU A 353 31.04 -7.39 2.16
CA GLU A 353 32.10 -6.37 2.17
C GLU A 353 32.64 -6.08 0.77
N LYS A 354 32.64 -7.08 -0.12
CA LYS A 354 33.26 -7.00 -1.45
C LYS A 354 32.40 -7.61 -2.54
N VAL A 355 32.66 -7.22 -3.78
CA VAL A 355 32.01 -7.77 -4.97
C VAL A 355 33.03 -8.36 -5.96
N PRO A 356 32.65 -9.39 -6.73
CA PRO A 356 31.38 -10.10 -6.66
C PRO A 356 31.31 -11.02 -5.44
N SER A 357 30.08 -11.22 -4.94
CA SER A 357 29.77 -12.02 -3.77
C SER A 357 28.61 -12.98 -4.03
N ILE A 358 28.71 -14.17 -3.47
CA ILE A 358 27.64 -15.16 -3.44
C ILE A 358 27.19 -15.36 -2.00
N VAL A 359 25.89 -15.38 -1.76
CA VAL A 359 25.30 -15.69 -0.46
C VAL A 359 24.32 -16.85 -0.57
N TYR A 360 24.47 -17.86 0.28
CA TYR A 360 23.53 -18.96 0.44
C TYR A 360 23.54 -19.46 1.88
N SER A 361 22.62 -20.34 2.28
CA SER A 361 22.68 -20.96 3.61
C SER A 361 23.27 -22.37 3.57
N ASP A 362 24.08 -22.69 4.57
CA ASP A 362 24.42 -24.07 4.93
C ASP A 362 23.99 -24.32 6.38
N ARG A 363 23.07 -25.28 6.56
CA ARG A 363 22.43 -25.60 7.84
C ARG A 363 21.84 -24.34 8.51
N ASN A 364 22.44 -23.89 9.60
CA ASN A 364 21.98 -22.77 10.42
C ASN A 364 22.87 -21.52 10.28
N LYS A 365 23.67 -21.43 9.21
CA LYS A 365 24.53 -20.29 8.91
C LYS A 365 24.36 -19.82 7.49
N PHE A 366 24.70 -18.55 7.25
CA PHE A 366 24.94 -18.04 5.91
C PHE A 366 26.39 -18.23 5.52
N ILE A 367 26.61 -18.61 4.28
CA ILE A 367 27.90 -18.68 3.64
C ILE A 367 27.99 -17.50 2.68
N VAL A 368 29.01 -16.67 2.86
CA VAL A 368 29.31 -15.53 1.99
C VAL A 368 30.64 -15.79 1.32
N GLN A 369 30.62 -15.95 0.00
CA GLN A 369 31.80 -16.17 -0.81
C GLN A 369 32.09 -14.92 -1.61
N GLU A 370 33.17 -14.24 -1.28
CA GLU A 370 33.68 -13.12 -2.06
C GLU A 370 34.74 -13.67 -3.02
N THR A 371 34.54 -13.50 -4.32
CA THR A 371 35.33 -14.19 -5.34
C THR A 371 36.15 -13.21 -6.14
N MET A 372 37.46 -13.42 -6.21
CA MET A 372 38.30 -12.67 -7.14
C MET A 372 37.92 -13.04 -8.57
N VAL A 373 37.53 -12.03 -9.35
CA VAL A 373 37.23 -12.16 -10.79
C VAL A 373 38.19 -11.26 -11.56
N GLU A 374 38.75 -11.80 -12.65
CA GLU A 374 39.60 -11.01 -13.54
C GLU A 374 38.78 -9.90 -14.20
N ARG A 375 39.27 -8.65 -14.09
CA ARG A 375 38.67 -7.53 -14.83
C ARG A 375 38.90 -7.74 -16.31
N LEU A 376 37.80 -7.86 -17.05
CA LEU A 376 37.84 -7.79 -18.50
C LEU A 376 38.02 -6.32 -18.88
N THR A 377 39.22 -5.98 -19.35
CA THR A 377 39.45 -4.70 -20.04
C THR A 377 38.90 -4.82 -21.46
N GLU A 378 38.31 -3.73 -21.97
CA GLU A 378 37.75 -3.68 -23.32
C GLU A 378 38.76 -3.96 -24.43
#